data_AF-A0A820WMZ7-F1
#
_entry.id   AF-A0A820WMZ7-F1
#
_cell.length_a   1.000
_cell.length_b   1.000
_cell.length_c   1.000
_cell.angle_alpha   90.00
_cell.angle_beta   90.00
_cell.angle_gamma   90.00
#
_symmetry.space_group_name_H-M   'P 1'
#
loop_
_entity.id
_entity.type
_entity.pdbx_description
1 polymer ?
#
loop_
_entity_poly.entity_id
_entity_poly.type
_entity_poly.pdbx_seq_one_letter_code
_entity_poly.pdbx_strand_id
1 'polypeptide(L)'
;MGKHTEASDVYALGIVFWELGAGCEPYEESDESTISEFVRRGDRLDIPASFPHSFAELISRAWGHEPRTRPNCQQLLSLIEDISRDFTRSNETQPPT
;
A
#
# COMPACT_ATOMS: atom_id res chain seq x y z
N MET A 1 -15.70 -15.58 12.06
CA MET A 1 -14.91 -14.43 12.53
C MET A 1 -13.51 -14.56 11.93
N GLY A 2 -13.07 -13.59 11.12
CA GLY A 2 -11.68 -13.58 10.63
C GLY A 2 -10.71 -13.39 11.80
N LYS A 3 -9.55 -14.05 11.75
CA LYS A 3 -8.51 -13.86 12.77
C LYS A 3 -7.73 -12.59 12.43
N HIS A 4 -7.67 -11.64 13.36
CA HIS A 4 -6.75 -10.51 13.26
C HIS A 4 -5.32 -11.01 13.39
N THR A 5 -4.46 -10.62 12.46
CA THR A 5 -3.06 -11.01 12.37
C THR A 5 -2.25 -9.80 11.94
N GLU A 6 -0.95 -9.81 12.21
CA GLU A 6 -0.03 -8.80 11.66
C GLU A 6 -0.20 -8.66 10.13
N ALA A 7 -0.38 -9.77 9.42
CA ALA A 7 -0.61 -9.76 7.98
C ALA A 7 -1.94 -9.09 7.56
N SER A 8 -2.98 -9.10 8.42
CA SER A 8 -4.21 -8.34 8.16
C SER A 8 -4.01 -6.84 8.41
N ASP A 9 -3.21 -6.48 9.41
CA ASP A 9 -2.91 -5.08 9.70
C ASP A 9 -2.03 -4.47 8.60
N VAL A 10 -1.04 -5.22 8.11
CA VAL A 10 -0.22 -4.84 6.94
C VAL A 10 -1.07 -4.65 5.69
N TYR A 11 -2.08 -5.50 5.47
CA TYR A 11 -3.02 -5.31 4.37
C TYR A 11 -3.80 -4.00 4.49
N ALA A 12 -4.35 -3.73 5.68
CA ALA A 12 -5.10 -2.50 5.93
C ALA A 12 -4.22 -1.26 5.73
N LEU A 13 -2.96 -1.30 6.16
CA LEU A 13 -1.99 -0.23 5.89
C LEU A 13 -1.72 -0.05 4.38
N GLY A 14 -1.68 -1.13 3.60
CA GLY A 14 -1.59 -1.06 2.14
C GLY A 14 -2.74 -0.27 1.51
N ILE A 15 -3.96 -0.46 2.01
CA ILE A 15 -5.15 0.30 1.59
C ILE A 15 -5.02 1.78 1.97
N VAL A 16 -4.56 2.08 3.19
CA VAL A 16 -4.31 3.46 3.64
C VAL A 16 -3.26 4.15 2.76
N PHE A 17 -2.16 3.47 2.41
CA PHE A 17 -1.17 4.05 1.50
C PHE A 17 -1.73 4.30 0.10
N TRP A 18 -2.56 3.38 -0.40
CA TRP A 18 -3.26 3.60 -1.67
C TRP A 18 -4.17 4.84 -1.60
N GLU A 19 -4.98 4.97 -0.54
CA GLU A 19 -5.86 6.12 -0.30
C GLU A 19 -5.08 7.43 -0.22
N LEU A 20 -3.95 7.46 0.51
CA LEU A 20 -3.08 8.63 0.60
C LEU A 20 -2.49 9.05 -0.75
N GLY A 21 -2.13 8.09 -1.61
CA GLY A 21 -1.61 8.38 -2.94
C GLY A 21 -2.69 8.78 -3.93
N ALA A 22 -3.86 8.13 -3.87
CA ALA A 22 -4.96 8.35 -4.80
C ALA A 22 -5.77 9.61 -4.46
N GLY A 23 -5.81 9.97 -3.17
CA GLY A 23 -6.59 11.10 -2.67
C GLY A 23 -8.09 10.89 -2.74
N CYS A 24 -8.55 9.64 -2.81
CA CYS A 24 -9.96 9.27 -2.89
C CYS A 24 -10.26 8.02 -2.06
N GLU A 25 -11.54 7.77 -1.79
CA GLU A 25 -11.98 6.67 -0.93
C GLU A 25 -11.72 5.32 -1.65
N PRO A 26 -11.18 4.31 -0.96
CA PRO A 26 -11.05 2.97 -1.54
C PRO A 26 -12.43 2.31 -1.68
N TYR A 27 -12.67 1.66 -2.82
CA TYR A 27 -13.92 0.93 -3.09
C TYR A 27 -15.18 1.81 -3.04
N GLU A 28 -15.14 3.02 -3.59
CA GLU A 28 -16.31 3.91 -3.71
C GLU A 28 -17.58 3.15 -4.15
N GLU A 29 -18.70 3.46 -3.50
CA GLU A 29 -20.03 2.91 -3.79
C GLU A 29 -20.15 1.37 -3.65
N SER A 30 -19.18 0.69 -3.01
CA SER A 30 -19.20 -0.76 -2.79
C SER A 30 -19.61 -1.11 -1.36
N ASP A 31 -20.50 -2.10 -1.21
CA ASP A 31 -20.83 -2.66 0.10
C ASP A 31 -19.77 -3.65 0.61
N GLU A 32 -19.83 -3.96 1.92
CA GLU A 32 -18.87 -4.86 2.59
C GLU A 32 -18.80 -6.26 1.95
N SER A 33 -19.92 -6.78 1.43
CA SER A 33 -19.96 -8.11 0.84
C SER A 33 -19.27 -8.13 -0.53
N THR A 34 -19.50 -7.09 -1.34
CA THR A 34 -18.84 -6.86 -2.62
C THR A 34 -17.33 -6.71 -2.44
N ILE A 35 -16.89 -5.90 -1.47
CA ILE A 35 -15.47 -5.72 -1.15
C ILE A 35 -14.85 -7.04 -0.67
N SER A 36 -15.55 -7.78 0.19
CA SER A 36 -15.07 -9.08 0.70
C SER A 36 -14.87 -10.09 -0.43
N GLU A 37 -15.81 -10.18 -1.38
CA GLU A 37 -15.67 -11.06 -2.55
C GLU A 37 -14.50 -10.63 -3.44
N PHE A 38 -14.40 -9.36 -3.78
CA PHE A 38 -13.32 -8.77 -4.58
C PHE A 38 -11.94 -9.13 -4.00
N VAL A 39 -11.74 -8.89 -2.70
CA VAL A 39 -10.47 -9.17 -2.04
C VAL A 39 -10.16 -10.68 -2.00
N ARG A 40 -11.18 -11.52 -1.76
CA ARG A 40 -11.05 -12.98 -1.72
C ARG A 40 -10.68 -13.59 -3.08
N ARG A 41 -11.20 -13.03 -4.18
CA ARG A 41 -10.86 -13.43 -5.55
C ARG A 41 -9.42 -13.09 -5.92
N GLY A 42 -8.77 -12.22 -5.16
CA GLY A 42 -7.42 -11.74 -5.44
C GLY A 42 -7.40 -10.44 -6.24
N ASP A 43 -8.56 -9.84 -6.50
CA ASP A 43 -8.67 -8.56 -7.20
C ASP A 43 -8.14 -7.43 -6.31
N ARG A 44 -7.56 -6.39 -6.91
CA ARG A 44 -6.96 -5.24 -6.22
C ARG A 44 -7.36 -3.94 -6.91
N LEU A 45 -7.39 -2.86 -6.14
CA LEU A 45 -7.56 -1.52 -6.70
C LEU A 45 -6.40 -1.23 -7.65
N ASP A 46 -6.69 -0.55 -8.75
CA ASP A 46 -5.67 -0.14 -9.70
C ASP A 46 -4.70 0.83 -9.02
N ILE A 47 -3.39 0.59 -9.20
CA ILE A 47 -2.36 1.52 -8.76
C ILE A 47 -2.08 2.47 -9.93
N PRO A 48 -2.32 3.78 -9.78
CA PRO A 48 -2.05 4.74 -10.85
C PRO A 48 -0.59 4.70 -11.30
N ALA A 49 -0.37 4.74 -12.62
CA ALA A 49 0.98 4.78 -13.19
C ALA A 49 1.78 6.03 -12.82
N SER A 50 1.12 7.06 -12.28
CA SER A 50 1.74 8.27 -11.73
C SER A 50 2.41 8.04 -10.37
N PHE A 51 2.12 6.95 -9.67
CA PHE A 51 2.75 6.67 -8.39
C PHE A 51 4.24 6.36 -8.60
N PRO A 52 5.13 6.89 -7.73
CA PRO A 52 6.53 6.47 -7.74
C PRO A 52 6.65 4.95 -7.63
N HIS A 53 7.57 4.36 -8.38
CA HIS A 53 7.70 2.90 -8.47
C HIS A 53 7.84 2.23 -7.09
N SER A 54 8.67 2.80 -6.21
CA SER A 54 8.88 2.29 -4.85
C SER A 54 7.62 2.37 -3.98
N PHE A 55 6.79 3.39 -4.17
CA PHE A 55 5.50 3.53 -3.49
C PHE A 55 4.47 2.52 -4.00
N ALA A 56 4.40 2.31 -5.32
CA ALA A 56 3.58 1.27 -5.93
C ALA A 56 3.99 -0.14 -5.45
N GLU A 57 5.30 -0.41 -5.30
CA GLU A 57 5.82 -1.66 -4.77
C GLU A 57 5.40 -1.87 -3.30
N LEU A 58 5.53 -0.83 -2.46
CA LEU A 58 5.11 -0.85 -1.05
C LEU A 58 3.65 -1.28 -0.92
N ILE A 59 2.75 -0.61 -1.65
CA ILE A 59 1.32 -0.93 -1.66
C ILE A 59 1.09 -2.36 -2.15
N SER A 60 1.68 -2.73 -3.28
CA SER A 60 1.56 -4.06 -3.90
C SER A 60 1.95 -5.20 -2.96
N ARG A 61 3.03 -5.01 -2.19
CA ARG A 61 3.51 -6.02 -1.25
C ARG A 61 2.64 -6.09 0.00
N ALA A 62 2.19 -4.94 0.51
CA ALA A 62 1.37 -4.85 1.71
C ALA A 62 0.03 -5.59 1.56
N TRP A 63 -0.63 -5.48 0.39
CA TRP A 63 -1.94 -6.08 0.15
C TRP A 63 -1.90 -7.39 -0.68
N GLY A 64 -0.78 -8.11 -0.69
CA GLY A 64 -0.65 -9.39 -1.41
C GLY A 64 -1.78 -10.39 -1.09
N HIS A 65 -2.17 -11.21 -2.07
CA HIS A 65 -3.30 -12.15 -1.95
C HIS A 65 -3.12 -13.13 -0.79
N GLU A 66 -1.99 -13.83 -0.79
CA GLU A 66 -1.64 -14.74 0.29
C GLU A 66 -1.12 -13.95 1.52
N PRO A 67 -1.72 -14.11 2.72
CA PRO A 67 -1.26 -13.39 3.91
C PRO A 67 0.23 -13.61 4.24
N ARG A 68 0.76 -14.79 3.90
CA ARG A 68 2.17 -15.16 4.13
C ARG A 68 3.16 -14.47 3.20
N THR A 69 2.71 -13.93 2.06
CA THR A 69 3.59 -13.21 1.12
C THR A 69 3.71 -11.74 1.46
N ARG A 70 2.87 -11.24 2.39
CA ARG A 70 2.94 -9.86 2.86
C ARG A 70 4.19 -9.69 3.74
N PRO A 71 4.84 -8.52 3.69
CA PRO A 71 5.94 -8.23 4.60
C PRO A 71 5.44 -8.24 6.05
N ASN A 72 6.31 -8.57 6.99
CA ASN A 72 6.05 -8.25 8.39
C ASN A 72 6.24 -6.74 8.64
N CYS A 73 5.83 -6.24 9.81
CA CYS A 73 5.91 -4.83 10.15
C CYS A 73 7.34 -4.27 10.05
N GLN A 74 8.35 -5.06 10.43
CA GLN A 74 9.74 -4.62 10.33
C GLN A 74 10.19 -4.43 8.88
N GLN A 75 9.82 -5.37 8.00
CA GLN A 75 10.10 -5.28 6.57
C GLN A 75 9.34 -4.13 5.92
N LEU A 76 8.07 -3.91 6.30
CA LEU A 76 7.27 -2.80 5.80
C LEU A 76 7.88 -1.45 6.22
N LEU A 77 8.31 -1.33 7.47
CA LEU A 77 8.98 -0.13 7.98
C LEU A 77 10.26 0.17 7.20
N SER A 78 11.10 -0.83 6.94
CA SER A 78 12.32 -0.64 6.15
C SER A 78 12.02 -0.12 4.74
N LEU A 79 10.96 -0.61 4.08
CA LEU A 79 10.55 -0.08 2.77
C LEU A 79 10.11 1.39 2.85
N ILE A 80 9.39 1.77 3.91
CA ILE A 80 8.97 3.17 4.12
C ILE A 80 10.18 4.07 4.35
N GLU A 81 11.15 3.62 5.15
CA GLU A 81 12.40 4.36 5.41
C GLU A 81 13.23 4.53 4.12
N ASP A 82 13.30 3.51 3.27
CA ASP A 82 13.96 3.58 1.96
C ASP A 82 13.31 4.64 1.06
N ILE A 83 11.98 4.63 0.95
CA ILE A 83 11.22 5.61 0.17
C ILE A 83 11.44 7.04 0.70
N SER A 84 11.42 7.21 2.02
CA SER A 84 11.64 8.51 2.66
C SER A 84 13.04 9.08 2.39
N ARG A 85 14.06 8.21 2.41
CA ARG A 85 15.43 8.60 2.07
C ARG A 85 15.57 9.01 0.61
N ASP A 86 14.96 8.27 -0.31
CA ASP A 86 15.00 8.59 -1.75
C ASP A 86 14.28 9.90 -2.07
N PHE A 87 13.16 10.17 -1.39
CA PHE A 87 12.46 11.45 -1.49
C PHE A 87 13.33 12.62 -1.02
N THR A 88 13.99 12.47 0.13
CA THR A 88 14.87 13.52 0.69
C THR A 88 16.03 13.85 -0.25
N ARG A 89 16.71 12.83 -0.79
CA ARG A 89 17.82 13.00 -1.73
C ARG A 89 17.41 13.68 -3.04
N SER A 90 16.19 13.42 -3.50
CA SER A 90 15.65 14.06 -4.71
C SER A 90 15.45 15.57 -4.51
N ASN A 91 15.06 16.00 -3.30
CA ASN A 91 14.82 17.41 -2.98
C ASN A 91 16.09 18.22 -2.70
N GLU A 92 17.22 17.58 -2.35
CA GLU A 92 18.50 18.26 -2.07
C GLU A 92 19.28 18.67 -3.33
N THR A 93 18.81 18.32 -4.54
CA THR A 93 19.53 18.59 -5.80
C THR A 93 19.20 19.93 -6.48
N GLN A 94 18.37 20.80 -5.88
CA GLN A 94 18.22 22.18 -6.37
C GLN A 94 19.27 23.10 -5.72
N PRO A 95 20.26 23.63 -6.47
CA PRO A 95 21.14 24.66 -5.92
C PRO A 95 20.34 25.92 -5.58
N PRO A 96 20.70 26.65 -4.50
CA PRO A 96 20.08 27.94 -4.21
C PRO A 96 20.32 28.90 -5.38
N THR A 97 19.25 29.53 -5.86
CA THR A 97 19.32 30.61 -6.86
C THR A 97 19.84 31.89 -6.24
#